data_AF-A0AA41R1D6-F1
#
_entry.id   AF-A0AA41R1D6-F1
#
_cell.length_a   1.000
_cell.length_b   1.000
_cell.length_c   1.000
_cell.angle_alpha   90.00
_cell.angle_beta   90.00
_cell.angle_gamma   90.00
#
_symmetry.space_group_name_H-M   'P 1'
#
loop_
_entity.id
_entity.type
_entity.pdbx_description
1 polymer ?
#
loop_
_entity_poly.entity_id
_entity_poly.type
_entity_poly.pdbx_seq_one_letter_code
_entity_poly.pdbx_strand_id
1 'polypeptide(L)'
;MSEHPVHTHPDPRCRELFARMSEYLDNELDGSLCREIEAHLERCHACKVCMTTLQRTVALCRQAGKAQVPDSLSRRLRELIGTLAKP
;
A
#
# COMPACT_ATOMS: atom_id res chain seq x y z
N MET A 1 12.25 -17.61 -9.49
CA MET A 1 11.82 -17.65 -8.07
C MET A 1 12.95 -17.03 -7.29
N SER A 2 12.87 -15.73 -6.98
CA SER A 2 14.03 -14.97 -6.52
C SER A 2 14.26 -15.20 -5.03
N GLU A 3 15.44 -15.70 -4.72
CA GLU A 3 15.97 -15.86 -3.37
C GLU A 3 16.20 -14.46 -2.79
N HIS A 4 15.29 -14.01 -1.94
CA HIS A 4 15.51 -12.79 -1.17
C HIS A 4 16.62 -13.06 -0.15
N PRO A 5 17.60 -12.14 0.02
CA PRO A 5 18.66 -12.31 0.99
C PRO A 5 18.02 -12.53 2.36
N VAL A 6 18.43 -13.61 3.03
CA VAL A 6 17.90 -14.03 4.33
C VAL A 6 18.26 -12.95 5.35
N HIS A 7 17.38 -11.98 5.52
CA HIS A 7 17.43 -11.09 6.67
C HIS A 7 17.15 -11.93 7.91
N THR A 8 18.17 -12.12 8.75
CA THR A 8 18.04 -12.86 9.99
C THR A 8 17.20 -12.04 10.97
N HIS A 9 15.92 -12.35 11.04
CA HIS A 9 14.99 -11.73 11.98
C HIS A 9 14.98 -12.51 13.30
N PRO A 10 15.28 -11.88 14.44
CA PRO A 10 15.21 -12.55 15.75
C PRO A 10 13.77 -12.79 16.23
N ASP A 11 12.78 -12.11 15.64
CA ASP A 11 11.36 -12.24 16.00
C ASP A 11 10.62 -13.12 14.95
N PRO A 12 10.05 -14.28 15.35
CA PRO A 12 9.27 -15.14 14.46
C PRO A 12 8.05 -14.43 13.84
N ARG A 13 7.52 -13.38 14.48
CA ARG A 13 6.42 -12.57 13.92
C ARG A 13 6.83 -11.66 12.78
N CYS A 14 8.12 -11.37 12.59
CA CYS A 14 8.59 -10.55 11.46
C CYS A 14 8.10 -11.11 10.13
N ARG A 15 8.24 -12.43 9.93
CA ARG A 15 7.91 -13.07 8.66
C ARG A 15 6.40 -13.08 8.38
N GLU A 16 5.61 -13.28 9.43
CA GLU A 16 4.15 -13.26 9.35
C GLU A 16 3.64 -11.86 8.98
N LEU A 17 4.08 -10.82 9.73
CA LEU A 17 3.67 -9.45 9.46
C LEU A 17 4.21 -8.93 8.12
N PHE A 18 5.41 -9.35 7.72
CA PHE A 18 5.97 -9.03 6.41
C PHE A 18 5.10 -9.55 5.27
N ALA A 19 4.56 -10.77 5.38
CA ALA A 19 3.67 -11.35 4.37
C ALA A 19 2.36 -10.55 4.19
N ARG A 20 1.96 -9.79 5.21
CA ARG A 20 0.72 -8.99 5.23
C ARG A 20 0.93 -7.53 4.84
N MET A 21 2.17 -7.10 4.55
CA MET A 21 2.48 -5.69 4.23
C MET A 21 1.79 -5.19 2.96
N SER A 22 1.60 -6.03 1.95
CA SER A 22 0.89 -5.63 0.73
C SER A 22 -0.59 -5.35 1.03
N GLU A 23 -1.26 -6.24 1.75
CA GLU A 23 -2.66 -6.05 2.17
C GLU A 23 -2.83 -4.81 3.06
N TYR A 24 -1.83 -4.49 3.90
CA TYR A 24 -1.81 -3.23 4.65
C TYR A 24 -1.80 -2.00 3.72
N LEU A 25 -0.95 -2.01 2.69
CA LEU A 25 -0.87 -0.90 1.73
C LEU A 25 -2.11 -0.76 0.86
N ASP A 26 -2.80 -1.87 0.59
CA ASP A 26 -4.05 -1.91 -0.17
C ASP A 26 -5.29 -1.67 0.71
N ASN A 27 -5.09 -1.45 2.02
CA ASN A 27 -6.13 -1.17 3.00
C ASN A 27 -7.18 -2.31 3.13
N GLU A 28 -6.71 -3.55 3.02
CA GLU A 28 -7.52 -4.78 3.07
C GLU A 28 -7.46 -5.49 4.43
N LEU A 29 -6.69 -4.95 5.38
CA LEU A 29 -6.58 -5.50 6.73
C LEU A 29 -7.59 -4.91 7.70
N ASP A 30 -7.95 -5.70 8.71
CA ASP A 30 -8.71 -5.19 9.85
C ASP A 30 -7.86 -4.26 10.73
N GLY A 31 -8.55 -3.46 11.56
CA GLY A 31 -7.88 -2.49 12.43
C GLY A 31 -6.97 -3.10 13.50
N SER A 32 -7.12 -4.38 13.86
CA SER A 32 -6.21 -5.04 14.80
C SER A 32 -4.87 -5.31 14.13
N LEU A 33 -4.90 -5.93 12.95
CA LEU A 33 -3.71 -6.25 12.18
C LEU A 33 -2.95 -4.99 11.74
N CYS A 34 -3.66 -3.90 11.38
CA CYS A 34 -3.01 -2.62 11.11
C CYS A 34 -2.16 -2.13 12.29
N ARG A 35 -2.73 -2.16 13.52
CA ARG A 35 -2.00 -1.74 14.73
C ARG A 35 -0.81 -2.65 15.05
N GLU A 36 -0.94 -3.95 14.80
CA GLU A 36 0.15 -4.90 15.01
C GLU A 36 1.32 -4.64 14.05
N ILE A 37 1.02 -4.38 12.77
CA ILE A 37 2.03 -3.99 11.78
C ILE A 37 2.69 -2.67 12.18
N GLU A 38 1.91 -1.64 12.55
CA GLU A 38 2.43 -0.34 12.97
C GLU A 38 3.37 -0.46 14.17
N ALA A 39 2.93 -1.16 15.23
CA ALA A 39 3.75 -1.40 16.42
C ALA A 39 5.03 -2.18 16.10
N HIS A 40 4.98 -3.09 15.12
CA HIS A 40 6.16 -3.82 14.66
C HIS A 40 7.13 -2.92 13.89
N LEU A 41 6.63 -2.06 13.00
CA LEU A 41 7.44 -1.11 12.21
C LEU A 41 8.15 -0.08 13.10
N GLU A 42 7.61 0.23 14.28
CA GLU A 42 8.27 1.08 15.27
C GLU A 42 9.51 0.42 15.89
N ARG A 43 9.50 -0.91 16.05
CA ARG A 43 10.52 -1.67 16.81
C ARG A 43 11.50 -2.42 15.91
N CYS A 44 11.12 -2.72 14.67
CA CYS A 44 11.92 -3.53 13.75
C CYS A 44 12.43 -2.70 12.57
N HIS A 45 13.70 -2.29 12.65
CA HIS A 45 14.34 -1.49 11.60
C HIS A 45 14.31 -2.16 10.22
N ALA A 46 14.55 -3.47 10.16
CA ALA A 46 14.53 -4.22 8.90
C ALA A 46 13.16 -4.16 8.22
N CYS A 47 12.09 -4.44 8.95
CA CYS A 47 10.72 -4.35 8.43
C CYS A 47 10.35 -2.91 8.02
N LYS A 48 10.84 -1.90 8.74
CA LYS A 48 10.67 -0.49 8.36
C LYS A 48 11.33 -0.14 7.02
N VAL A 49 12.56 -0.62 6.79
CA VAL A 49 13.27 -0.45 5.51
C VAL A 49 12.52 -1.16 4.38
N CYS A 50 12.04 -2.38 4.63
CA CYS A 50 11.26 -3.13 3.66
C CYS A 50 9.95 -2.43 3.30
N MET A 51 9.17 -2.00 4.29
CA MET A 51 7.92 -1.26 4.08
C MET A 51 8.15 0.02 3.26
N THR A 52 9.20 0.77 3.60
CA THR A 52 9.58 1.98 2.85
C THR A 52 9.90 1.66 1.39
N THR A 53 10.63 0.56 1.15
CA THR A 53 10.98 0.11 -0.21
C THR A 53 9.73 -0.29 -0.98
N LEU A 54 8.83 -1.05 -0.37
CA LEU A 54 7.58 -1.47 -0.99
C LEU A 54 6.69 -0.27 -1.35
N GLN A 55 6.54 0.71 -0.45
CA GLN A 55 5.81 1.95 -0.71
C GLN A 55 6.39 2.73 -1.90
N ARG A 56 7.72 2.79 -2.02
CA ARG A 56 8.39 3.43 -3.17
C ARG A 56 8.10 2.68 -4.47
N THR A 57 8.16 1.35 -4.45
CA THR A 57 7.82 0.51 -5.62
C THR A 57 6.38 0.77 -6.06
N VAL A 58 5.42 0.80 -5.13
CA VAL A 58 4.01 1.14 -5.43
C VAL A 58 3.90 2.52 -6.05
N ALA A 59 4.61 3.52 -5.52
CA ALA A 59 4.59 4.88 -6.06
C ALA A 59 5.13 4.94 -7.50
N LEU A 60 6.21 4.20 -7.81
CA LEU A 60 6.77 4.10 -9.15
C LEU A 60 5.78 3.43 -10.12
N CYS A 61 5.16 2.31 -9.73
CA CYS A 61 4.15 1.64 -10.54
C CYS A 61 2.96 2.56 -10.84
N ARG A 62 2.48 3.31 -9.83
CA ARG A 62 1.40 4.29 -10.01
C ARG A 62 1.77 5.40 -10.98
N GLN A 63 3.02 5.84 -11.01
CA GLN A 63 3.49 6.87 -11.95
C GLN A 63 3.60 6.34 -13.37
N ALA A 64 4.14 5.14 -13.56
CA ALA A 64 4.26 4.50 -14.87
C ALA A 64 2.89 4.27 -15.54
N GLY A 65 1.85 4.01 -14.74
CA GLY A 65 0.49 3.78 -15.21
C GLY A 65 -0.40 5.02 -15.36
N LYS A 66 0.11 6.25 -15.18
CA LYS A 66 -0.69 7.46 -15.39
C LYS A 66 -0.94 7.71 -16.87
N ALA A 67 -1.95 7.03 -17.42
CA ALA A 67 -2.59 7.48 -18.65
C ALA A 67 -3.25 8.84 -18.39
N GLN A 68 -3.04 9.80 -19.29
CA GLN A 68 -3.77 11.07 -19.22
C GLN A 68 -5.27 10.76 -19.40
N VAL A 69 -6.06 11.09 -18.39
CA VAL A 69 -7.52 11.02 -18.50
C VAL A 69 -7.95 12.11 -19.47
N PRO A 70 -8.69 11.78 -20.54
CA PRO A 70 -9.20 12.80 -21.45
C PRO A 70 -10.09 13.80 -20.71
N ASP A 71 -9.89 15.10 -20.96
CA ASP A 71 -10.70 16.16 -20.34
C ASP A 71 -12.21 15.97 -20.54
N SER A 72 -12.59 15.37 -21.67
CA SER A 72 -13.97 15.02 -21.99
C SER A 72 -14.58 14.06 -20.98
N LEU A 73 -13.82 13.08 -20.49
CA LEU A 73 -14.26 12.14 -19.46
C LEU A 73 -14.41 12.85 -18.12
N SER A 74 -13.41 13.65 -17.72
CA SER A 74 -13.46 14.41 -16.46
C SER A 74 -14.62 15.42 -16.41
N ARG A 75 -14.93 16.08 -17.53
CA ARG A 75 -16.09 16.98 -17.66
C ARG A 75 -17.40 16.22 -17.48
N ARG A 76 -17.58 15.11 -18.21
CA ARG A 76 -18.80 14.29 -18.17
C ARG A 76 -19.02 13.66 -16.80
N LEU A 77 -17.94 13.27 -16.10
CA LEU A 77 -18.00 12.77 -14.72
C LEU A 77 -18.50 13.85 -13.75
N ARG A 78 -18.00 15.10 -13.88
CA ARG A 78 -18.45 16.24 -13.07
C ARG A 78 -19.93 16.57 -13.30
N GLU A 79 -20.38 16.53 -14.55
CA GLU A 79 -21.81 16.72 -14.90
C GLU A 79 -22.67 15.65 -14.22
N LEU A 80 -22.30 14.37 -14.34
CA LEU A 80 -23.03 13.26 -13.71
C LEU A 80 -23.08 13.39 -12.19
N ILE A 81 -21.95 13.66 -11.53
CA ILE A 81 -21.92 13.86 -10.06
C ILE A 81 -22.80 15.05 -9.66
N GLY A 82 -22.77 16.15 -10.42
CA GLY A 82 -23.62 17.31 -10.16
C GLY A 82 -25.11 17.02 -10.28
N THR A 83 -25.51 16.09 -11.16
CA THR A 83 -26.91 15.65 -11.28
C THR A 83 -27.35 14.70 -10.17
N LEU A 84 -26.44 13.88 -9.64
CA LEU A 84 -26.71 12.94 -8.54
C LEU A 84 -26.68 13.62 -7.16
N ALA A 85 -25.96 14.73 -7.03
CA ALA A 85 -25.88 15.53 -5.81
C ALA A 85 -27.05 16.52 -5.65
N LYS A 86 -28.02 16.51 -6.56
CA LYS A 86 -29.22 17.33 -6.45
C LYS A 86 -30.24 16.60 -5.56
N PRO A 87 -30.69 17.21 -4.44
CA PRO A 87 -31.63 16.58 -3.50
C PRO A 87 -33.00 16.32 -4.14
#